data_AF-A0A550GI38-F1
#
_entry.id   AF-A0A550GI38-F1
#
_cell.length_a   1.000
_cell.length_b   1.000
_cell.length_c   1.000
_cell.angle_alpha   90.00
_cell.angle_beta   90.00
_cell.angle_gamma   90.00
#
_symmetry.space_group_name_H-M   'P 1'
#
loop_
_entity.id
_entity.type
_entity.pdbx_description
1 polymer ?
#
loop_
_entity_poly.entity_id
_entity_poly.type
_entity_poly.pdbx_seq_one_letter_code
_entity_poly.pdbx_strand_id
1 'polypeptide(L)' 'MGLLKNALRRLRNSAPRMDFYKYKHEDCTNFDNGKCKAAHFINLNPKETACPHFNPKQKTEVEKK' A
#
# COMPACT_ATOMS: atom_id res chain seq x y z
N MET A 1 14.52 23.69 30.52
CA MET A 1 13.75 23.78 29.25
C MET A 1 14.14 22.64 28.29
N GLY A 2 13.73 21.39 28.55
CA GLY A 2 14.26 20.25 27.75
C GLY A 2 13.33 19.05 27.52
N LEU A 3 12.15 19.01 28.15
CA LEU A 3 11.33 17.79 28.17
C LEU A 3 10.28 17.71 27.05
N LEU A 4 9.90 18.82 26.41
CA LEU A 4 8.90 18.81 25.33
C LEU A 4 9.44 18.42 23.94
N LYS A 5 10.76 18.45 23.72
CA LYS A 5 11.33 18.25 22.38
C LYS A 5 11.37 16.78 21.94
N ASN A 6 11.37 15.82 22.88
CA ASN A 6 11.50 14.40 22.56
C ASN A 6 10.17 13.69 22.25
N ALA A 7 9.03 14.21 22.72
CA ALA A 7 7.71 13.62 22.44
C ALA A 7 7.28 13.82 20.98
N LEU A 8 7.61 14.98 20.39
CA LEU A 8 7.26 15.32 19.00
C LEU A 8 8.05 14.51 17.95
N ARG A 9 9.18 13.90 18.32
CA ARG A 9 10.01 13.12 17.39
C ARG A 9 9.44 11.72 17.11
N ARG A 10 8.60 11.18 18.01
CA ARG A 10 7.93 9.87 17.85
C ARG A 10 6.71 9.92 16.93
N LEU A 11 6.05 11.08 16.80
CA LEU A 11 4.89 11.26 15.92
C LEU A 11 5.25 11.43 14.44
N ARG A 12 6.53 11.69 14.11
CA ARG A 12 6.98 11.97 12.74
C ARG A 12 7.39 10.73 11.92
N ASN A 13 7.37 9.53 12.50
CA ASN A 13 7.73 8.28 11.81
C ASN A 13 6.53 7.38 11.46
N SER A 14 5.31 7.78 11.80
CA SER A 14 4.10 6.98 11.56
C SER A 14 3.43 7.36 10.25
N ALA A 15 4.07 7.06 9.13
CA ALA A 15 3.43 6.56 7.89
C ALA A 15 4.39 6.74 6.71
N PRO A 16 5.02 5.67 6.20
CA PRO A 16 5.26 5.63 4.77
C PRO A 16 3.89 5.70 4.10
N ARG A 17 3.48 6.89 3.64
CA ARG A 17 2.34 7.05 2.75
C ARG A 17 2.74 6.42 1.42
N MET A 18 2.67 5.09 1.36
CA MET A 18 2.71 4.37 0.09
C MET A 18 1.69 5.05 -0.82
N ASP A 19 2.11 5.41 -2.03
CA ASP A 19 1.25 6.07 -3.01
C ASP A 19 0.23 5.08 -3.61
N PHE A 20 -0.50 4.34 -2.76
CA PHE A 20 -1.48 3.34 -3.18
C PHE A 20 -2.55 3.95 -4.11
N TYR A 21 -2.80 5.25 -3.99
CA TYR A 21 -3.73 5.99 -4.85
C TYR A 21 -3.27 6.09 -6.31
N LYS A 22 -1.99 5.85 -6.61
CA LYS A 22 -1.45 5.79 -7.98
C LYS A 22 -1.59 4.41 -8.61
N TYR A 23 -1.89 3.39 -7.80
CA TYR A 23 -1.96 2.00 -8.23
C TYR A 23 -3.41 1.51 -8.26
N LYS A 24 -3.65 0.47 -9.04
CA LYS A 24 -4.95 -0.18 -9.12
C LYS A 24 -4.96 -1.46 -8.27
N HIS A 25 -6.15 -1.94 -7.92
CA HIS A 25 -6.29 -3.21 -7.23
C HIS A 25 -5.71 -4.38 -8.02
N GLU A 26 -5.74 -4.37 -9.36
CA GLU A 26 -5.11 -5.39 -10.20
C GLU A 26 -3.59 -5.52 -10.02
N ASP A 27 -2.91 -4.41 -9.68
CA ASP A 27 -1.47 -4.38 -9.42
C ASP A 27 -1.12 -4.93 -8.03
N CYS A 28 -2.09 -5.27 -7.18
CA CYS A 28 -1.88 -5.75 -5.81
C CYS A 28 -1.62 -7.26 -5.77
N THR A 29 -0.55 -7.71 -5.12
CA THR A 29 -0.21 -9.14 -4.95
C THR A 29 -1.33 -9.93 -4.28
N ASN A 30 -2.08 -9.27 -3.41
CA ASN A 30 -3.16 -9.88 -2.65
C ASN A 30 -4.51 -9.84 -3.39
N PHE A 31 -4.56 -9.31 -4.62
CA PHE A 31 -5.77 -9.26 -5.43
C PHE A 31 -5.90 -10.52 -6.31
N ASP A 32 -7.04 -11.19 -6.15
CA ASP A 32 -7.39 -12.47 -6.74
C ASP A 32 -8.80 -12.37 -7.32
N ASN A 33 -8.89 -12.08 -8.63
CA ASN A 33 -10.12 -12.03 -9.43
C ASN A 33 -11.34 -11.39 -8.73
N GLY A 34 -11.19 -10.15 -8.25
CA GLY A 34 -12.26 -9.41 -7.56
C GLY A 34 -12.29 -9.59 -6.05
N LYS A 35 -11.33 -10.29 -5.47
CA LYS A 35 -11.17 -10.45 -4.02
C LYS A 35 -9.80 -9.94 -3.56
N CYS A 36 -9.77 -9.15 -2.49
CA CYS A 36 -8.52 -8.77 -1.82
C CYS A 36 -8.31 -9.66 -0.59
N LYS A 37 -7.27 -10.49 -0.61
CA LYS A 37 -6.91 -11.40 0.50
C LYS A 37 -6.43 -10.65 1.74
N ALA A 38 -5.82 -9.47 1.57
CA ALA A 38 -5.29 -8.68 2.68
C ALA A 38 -6.37 -7.93 3.48
N ALA A 39 -7.40 -7.46 2.79
CA ALA A 39 -8.49 -6.69 3.40
C ALA A 39 -9.81 -7.47 3.47
N HIS A 40 -9.82 -8.73 3.03
CA HIS A 40 -10.99 -9.63 2.97
C HIS A 40 -12.19 -9.09 2.18
N PHE A 41 -12.00 -8.07 1.33
CA PHE A 41 -13.05 -7.55 0.46
C PHE A 41 -13.30 -8.47 -0.73
N ILE A 42 -14.56 -8.58 -1.12
CA ILE A 42 -15.06 -9.31 -2.29
C ILE A 42 -15.74 -8.31 -3.24
N ASN A 43 -15.88 -8.67 -4.53
CA ASN A 43 -16.45 -7.82 -5.59
C ASN A 43 -15.71 -6.49 -5.81
N LEU A 44 -14.38 -6.49 -5.63
CA LEU A 44 -13.54 -5.33 -5.94
C LEU A 44 -13.33 -5.19 -7.45
N ASN A 45 -13.42 -3.97 -7.98
CA ASN A 45 -13.08 -3.77 -9.38
C ASN A 45 -11.55 -3.75 -9.55
N PRO A 46 -11.00 -4.47 -10.54
CA PRO A 46 -9.56 -4.49 -10.80
C PRO A 46 -9.01 -3.11 -11.16
N LYS A 47 -9.83 -2.27 -11.81
CA LYS A 47 -9.46 -0.93 -12.26
C LYS A 47 -9.61 0.15 -11.19
N GLU A 48 -10.19 -0.17 -10.04
CA GLU A 48 -10.34 0.77 -8.94
C GLU A 48 -9.01 1.01 -8.23
N THR A 49 -8.89 2.22 -7.68
CA THR A 49 -7.75 2.65 -6.86
C THR A 49 -7.45 1.63 -5.77
N ALA A 50 -6.17 1.30 -5.58
CA ALA A 50 -5.76 0.33 -4.57
C ALA A 50 -6.09 0.79 -3.14
N CYS A 51 -6.33 -0.17 -2.26
CA CYS A 51 -6.62 0.12 -0.85
C CYS A 51 -5.35 0.44 -0.04
N PRO A 52 -5.47 0.97 1.19
CA PRO A 52 -4.32 1.23 2.06
C PRO A 52 -3.47 -0.01 2.39
N HIS A 53 -4.02 -1.21 2.20
CA HIS A 53 -3.32 -2.50 2.32
C HIS A 53 -2.62 -2.94 1.02
N PHE A 54 -2.49 -2.02 0.06
CA PHE A 54 -1.85 -2.31 -1.22
C PHE A 54 -0.44 -2.85 -1.01
N ASN A 55 -0.22 -4.05 -1.52
CA ASN A 55 1.08 -4.64 -1.63
C ASN A 55 1.37 -4.83 -3.12
N PRO A 56 2.29 -4.07 -3.73
CA PRO A 56 2.54 -4.20 -5.16
C PRO A 56 2.95 -5.63 -5.49
N LYS A 57 2.38 -6.19 -6.57
CA LYS A 57 2.99 -7.33 -7.24
C LYS A 57 4.41 -6.90 -7.56
N GLN A 58 5.41 -7.64 -7.05
CA GLN A 58 6.76 -7.52 -7.58
C GLN A 58 6.63 -7.86 -9.06
N LYS A 59 6.54 -6.83 -9.90
CA LYS A 59 6.86 -6.97 -11.31
C LYS A 59 8.33 -7.28 -11.24
N THR A 60 8.67 -8.57 -11.30
CA THR A 60 10.04 -8.98 -11.55
C THR A 60 10.45 -8.13 -12.73
N GLU A 61 11.30 -7.15 -12.48
CA GLU A 61 11.98 -6.44 -13.53
C GLU A 61 12.76 -7.54 -14.23
N VAL A 62 12.17 -8.10 -15.28
CA VAL A 62 12.91 -8.69 -16.36
C VAL A 62 13.59 -7.48 -16.98
N GLU A 63 14.66 -7.06 -16.31
CA GLU A 63 15.65 -6.14 -16.83
C GLU A 63 16.15 -6.82 -18.09
N LYS A 64 15.56 -6.39 -19.20
CA LYS A 64 15.96 -6.78 -20.53
C LYS A 64 17.39 -6.27 -20.73
N LYS A 65 18.27 -7.24 -20.98
CA LYS A 65 19.32 -7.21 -22.01
C LYS A 65 20.72 -6.82 -21.56
#